data_AF-A0A382XTH6-F1
#
_entry.id   AF-A0A382XTH6-F1
#
_cell.length_a   1.000
_cell.length_b   1.000
_cell.length_c   1.000
_cell.angle_alpha   90.00
_cell.angle_beta   90.00
_cell.angle_gamma   90.00
#
_symmetry.space_group_name_H-M   'P 1'
#
loop_
_entity.id
_entity.type
_entity.pdbx_description
1 polymer ?
#
loop_
_entity_poly.entity_id
_entity_poly.type
_entity_poly.pdbx_seq_one_letter_code
_entity_poly.pdbx_strand_id
1 'polypeptide(L)'
;LGLTVGCIQHDQSPSERREHYGRDVTYGTNSEFGFDYLRDNGMAQSAGEQVQRGHYFAIVDEVDSILIDEARTPLIISGPAMVKQDQGLYGELKPRIQDLVRQQKRLCDKCLNDVRELSTGLGEKEDADVEHQIGLLLYRVQQGQPKHSGLLDAKVDPTNRRRLERSEMELHKDQTKKELYAQKEHLFFAIDEKGHDADLTEKGRNFLSPNDADAFMMPDIVTAHHEIDSNEGLSPQQRLTEKQRVQTEAEVRAERIHVTSQLVKAYC
;
A
#
# COMPACT_ATOMS: atom_id res chain seq x y z
N LEU A 1 22.49 50.15 -20.95
CA LEU A 1 21.23 49.43 -20.63
C LEU A 1 20.97 49.33 -19.13
N GLY A 2 21.98 49.36 -18.25
CA GLY A 2 21.76 49.51 -16.80
C GLY A 2 21.13 48.29 -16.09
N LEU A 3 21.04 47.15 -16.78
CA LEU A 3 20.51 45.91 -16.24
C LEU A 3 21.58 45.16 -15.46
N THR A 4 21.14 44.50 -14.40
CA THR A 4 21.95 43.63 -13.57
C THR A 4 21.84 42.18 -14.05
N VAL A 5 22.95 41.46 -14.04
CA VAL A 5 23.03 40.07 -14.55
C VAL A 5 23.59 39.16 -13.47
N GLY A 6 22.90 38.04 -13.23
CA GLY A 6 23.33 36.95 -12.35
C GLY A 6 23.61 35.68 -13.14
N CYS A 7 24.37 34.76 -12.55
CA CYS A 7 24.64 33.45 -13.14
C CYS A 7 24.64 32.39 -12.02
N ILE A 8 23.72 31.43 -12.13
CA ILE A 8 23.65 30.27 -11.26
C ILE A 8 24.69 29.25 -11.71
N GLN A 9 25.54 28.86 -10.77
CA GLN A 9 26.58 27.85 -10.97
C GLN A 9 26.45 26.73 -9.95
N HIS A 10 27.08 25.61 -10.27
CA HIS A 10 27.27 24.52 -9.33
C HIS A 10 27.99 25.00 -8.07
N ASP A 11 27.70 24.40 -6.92
CA ASP A 11 28.32 24.68 -5.61
C ASP A 11 28.18 26.10 -5.04
N GLN A 12 27.24 26.92 -5.56
CA GLN A 12 26.90 28.19 -4.93
C GLN A 12 26.06 28.00 -3.66
N SER A 13 26.37 28.77 -2.61
CA SER A 13 25.59 28.80 -1.39
C SER A 13 24.17 29.34 -1.63
N PRO A 14 23.18 29.00 -0.79
CA PRO A 14 21.82 29.53 -0.92
C PRO A 14 21.77 31.07 -0.89
N SER A 15 22.67 31.72 -0.13
CA SER A 15 22.78 33.19 -0.11
C SER A 15 23.22 33.76 -1.45
N GLU A 16 24.23 33.16 -2.08
CA GLU A 16 24.75 33.62 -3.38
C GLU A 16 23.72 33.39 -4.48
N ARG A 17 23.06 32.22 -4.48
CA ARG A 17 21.97 31.92 -5.41
C ARG A 17 20.85 32.95 -5.30
N ARG A 18 20.43 33.30 -4.08
CA ARG A 18 19.40 34.32 -3.85
C ARG A 18 19.81 35.68 -4.40
N GLU A 19 21.08 36.06 -4.25
CA GLU A 19 21.59 37.30 -4.84
C GLU A 19 21.53 37.26 -6.38
N HIS A 20 21.95 36.16 -7.00
CA HIS A 20 21.90 35.98 -8.45
C HIS A 20 20.48 35.98 -8.98
N TYR A 21 19.58 35.22 -8.35
CA TYR A 21 18.17 35.23 -8.70
C TYR A 21 17.56 36.61 -8.55
N GLY A 22 18.08 37.49 -7.69
CA GLY A 22 17.62 38.87 -7.49
C GLY A 22 17.94 39.84 -8.64
N ARG A 23 18.79 39.46 -9.59
CA ARG A 23 19.24 40.30 -10.72
C ARG A 23 18.18 40.39 -11.82
N ASP A 24 18.26 41.39 -12.69
CA ASP A 24 17.26 41.59 -13.76
C ASP A 24 17.25 40.44 -14.77
N VAL A 25 18.44 39.88 -15.06
CA VAL A 25 18.61 38.71 -15.93
C VAL A 25 19.44 37.67 -15.18
N THR A 26 19.00 36.41 -15.18
CA THR A 26 19.72 35.30 -14.54
C THR A 26 20.01 34.21 -15.57
N TYR A 27 21.28 33.89 -15.76
CA TYR A 27 21.73 32.73 -16.55
C TYR A 27 21.93 31.52 -15.65
N GLY A 28 21.82 30.32 -16.21
CA GLY A 28 22.05 29.07 -15.49
C GLY A 28 21.75 27.89 -16.40
N THR A 29 22.07 26.69 -15.94
CA THR A 29 21.71 25.46 -16.66
C THR A 29 20.29 25.02 -16.26
N ASN A 30 19.64 24.26 -17.13
CA ASN A 30 18.32 23.67 -16.88
C ASN A 30 18.27 22.88 -15.55
N SER A 31 19.32 22.10 -15.28
CA SER A 31 19.44 21.25 -14.09
C SER A 31 19.50 22.09 -12.82
N GLU A 32 20.27 23.18 -12.82
CA GLU A 32 20.41 24.04 -11.64
C GLU A 32 19.10 24.78 -11.31
N PHE A 33 18.40 25.31 -12.32
CA PHE A 33 17.09 25.91 -12.12
C PHE A 33 16.05 24.90 -11.61
N GLY A 34 16.07 23.68 -12.15
CA GLY A 34 15.15 22.62 -11.72
C GLY A 34 15.43 22.13 -10.30
N PHE A 35 16.69 21.96 -9.91
CA PHE A 35 17.02 21.55 -8.55
C PHE A 35 16.76 22.64 -7.51
N ASP A 36 16.97 23.92 -7.83
CA ASP A 36 16.58 25.01 -6.94
C ASP A 36 15.06 25.04 -6.74
N TYR A 37 14.28 24.81 -7.80
CA TYR A 37 12.83 24.68 -7.67
C TYR A 37 12.43 23.53 -6.73
N LEU A 38 13.05 22.36 -6.86
CA LEU A 38 12.80 21.22 -5.98
C LEU A 38 13.19 21.50 -4.52
N ARG A 39 14.32 22.17 -4.29
CA ARG A 39 14.74 22.58 -2.94
C ARG A 39 13.75 23.56 -2.30
N ASP A 40 13.32 24.57 -3.06
CA ASP A 40 12.41 25.60 -2.56
C ASP A 40 11.01 25.08 -2.20
N ASN A 41 10.56 23.97 -2.82
CA ASN A 41 9.22 23.40 -2.61
C ASN A 41 9.21 22.10 -1.81
N GLY A 42 10.33 21.38 -1.74
CA GLY A 42 10.43 20.09 -1.06
C GLY A 42 11.30 20.10 0.21
N MET A 43 12.14 21.12 0.42
CA MET A 43 13.12 21.14 1.51
C MET A 43 13.11 22.42 2.35
N ALA A 44 12.77 23.58 1.78
CA ALA A 44 12.70 24.84 2.53
C ALA A 44 11.61 24.78 3.61
N GLN A 45 11.94 25.14 4.85
CA GLN A 45 11.00 25.15 5.97
C GLN A 45 10.20 26.45 6.06
N SER A 46 10.67 27.50 5.38
CA SER A 46 10.06 28.82 5.38
C SER A 46 10.28 29.55 4.06
N ALA A 47 9.42 30.52 3.75
CA ALA A 47 9.57 31.35 2.54
C ALA A 47 10.90 32.13 2.52
N GLY A 48 11.49 32.43 3.68
CA GLY A 48 12.79 33.10 3.78
C GLY A 48 13.97 32.22 3.36
N GLU A 49 13.80 30.90 3.34
CA GLU A 49 14.82 29.94 2.91
C GLU A 49 14.84 29.72 1.40
N GLN A 50 13.79 30.11 0.70
CA GLN A 50 13.69 29.98 -0.76
C GLN A 50 14.70 30.89 -1.47
N VAL A 51 15.31 30.39 -2.55
CA VAL A 51 16.32 31.14 -3.32
C VAL A 51 15.74 31.72 -4.60
N GLN A 52 14.76 31.06 -5.21
CA GLN A 52 14.09 31.54 -6.41
C GLN A 52 13.08 32.64 -6.09
N ARG A 53 12.76 33.41 -7.13
CA ARG A 53 11.61 34.33 -7.16
C ARG A 53 10.46 33.66 -7.93
N GLY A 54 9.50 34.45 -8.41
CA GLY A 54 8.48 33.94 -9.34
C GLY A 54 9.07 33.61 -10.73
N HIS A 55 8.50 32.61 -11.42
CA HIS A 55 8.89 32.23 -12.78
C HIS A 55 8.16 33.07 -13.82
N TYR A 56 8.72 34.23 -14.15
CA TYR A 56 8.06 35.19 -15.05
C TYR A 56 8.22 34.84 -16.54
N PHE A 57 9.45 34.59 -16.96
CA PHE A 57 9.80 34.32 -18.35
C PHE A 57 11.13 33.56 -18.42
N ALA A 58 11.25 32.64 -19.37
CA ALA A 58 12.47 31.87 -19.61
C ALA A 58 12.79 31.84 -21.11
N ILE A 59 14.06 32.04 -21.44
CA ILE A 59 14.61 31.80 -22.77
C ILE A 59 15.47 30.55 -22.64
N VAL A 60 15.15 29.53 -23.43
CA VAL A 60 15.87 28.26 -23.43
C VAL A 60 16.72 28.19 -24.68
N ASP A 61 18.03 28.12 -24.49
CA ASP A 61 18.96 27.77 -25.56
C ASP A 61 18.96 26.26 -25.77
N GLU A 62 19.17 25.80 -27.01
CA GLU A 62 19.10 24.37 -27.40
C GLU A 62 17.78 23.69 -26.94
N VAL A 63 16.65 24.31 -27.29
CA VAL A 63 15.32 23.94 -26.78
C VAL A 63 14.91 22.50 -27.08
N ASP A 64 15.35 21.93 -28.19
CA ASP A 64 15.09 20.53 -28.56
C ASP A 64 15.83 19.57 -27.63
N SER A 65 17.11 19.82 -27.37
CA SER A 65 17.91 19.03 -26.44
C SER A 65 17.30 19.05 -25.02
N ILE A 66 16.89 20.23 -24.55
CA ILE A 66 16.38 20.39 -23.18
C ILE A 66 14.95 19.86 -23.02
N LEU A 67 14.02 20.24 -23.91
CA LEU A 67 12.59 19.95 -23.74
C LEU A 67 12.12 18.65 -24.41
N ILE A 68 12.95 18.00 -25.22
CA ILE A 68 12.63 16.71 -25.85
C ILE A 68 13.55 15.62 -25.31
N ASP A 69 14.86 15.78 -25.48
CA ASP A 69 15.79 14.70 -25.18
C ASP A 69 15.98 14.51 -23.67
N GLU A 70 16.26 15.59 -22.95
CA GLU A 70 16.48 15.57 -21.50
C GLU A 70 15.20 15.53 -20.67
N ALA A 71 14.04 15.91 -21.24
CA ALA A 71 12.76 15.93 -20.53
C ALA A 71 12.30 14.57 -19.98
N ARG A 72 12.89 13.47 -20.49
CA ARG A 72 12.63 12.10 -20.00
C ARG A 72 13.40 11.75 -18.73
N THR A 73 14.42 12.53 -18.38
CA THR A 73 15.24 12.30 -17.19
C THR A 73 14.66 13.13 -16.04
N PRO A 74 14.04 12.50 -15.02
CA PRO A 74 13.49 13.25 -13.89
C PRO A 74 14.62 13.84 -13.04
N LEU A 75 14.42 15.07 -12.58
CA LEU A 75 15.25 15.68 -11.55
C LEU A 75 14.80 15.16 -10.19
N ILE A 76 15.71 14.52 -9.45
CA ILE A 76 15.40 13.85 -8.18
C ILE A 76 16.38 14.33 -7.11
N ILE A 77 15.85 14.80 -5.97
CA ILE A 77 16.63 14.99 -4.75
C ILE A 77 16.34 13.79 -3.84
N SER A 78 17.30 12.88 -3.72
CA SER A 78 17.19 11.76 -2.78
C SER A 78 17.54 12.24 -1.38
N GLY A 79 16.58 12.20 -0.47
CA GLY A 79 16.87 12.31 0.96
C GLY A 79 17.55 11.04 1.48
N PRO A 80 18.18 11.08 2.67
CA PRO A 80 18.56 9.85 3.36
C PRO A 80 17.31 8.97 3.47
N ALA A 81 17.35 7.78 2.90
CA ALA A 81 16.27 6.83 3.10
C ALA A 81 16.12 6.63 4.62
N MET A 82 14.89 6.58 5.11
CA MET A 82 14.60 6.24 6.51
C MET A 82 14.90 4.74 6.73
N VAL A 83 16.14 4.30 6.47
CA VAL A 83 16.58 2.90 6.46
C VAL A 83 16.57 2.28 7.86
N LYS A 84 16.17 3.01 8.91
CA LYS A 84 16.27 2.52 10.29
C LYS A 84 15.00 1.90 10.87
N GLN A 85 13.82 2.16 10.31
CA GLN A 85 12.55 1.75 10.96
C GLN A 85 11.97 0.47 10.34
N ASP A 86 11.93 0.38 9.01
CA ASP A 86 11.37 -0.75 8.29
C ASP A 86 12.07 -2.09 8.58
N GLN A 87 13.41 -2.18 8.53
CA GLN A 87 14.11 -3.47 8.66
C GLN A 87 13.84 -4.19 10.00
N GLY A 88 13.72 -3.43 11.09
CA GLY A 88 13.36 -3.99 12.39
C GLY A 88 11.94 -4.56 12.37
N LEU A 89 11.01 -3.82 11.77
CA LEU A 89 9.60 -4.20 11.69
C LEU A 89 9.35 -5.40 10.77
N TYR A 90 10.02 -5.47 9.63
CA TYR A 90 10.01 -6.68 8.78
C TYR A 90 10.53 -7.90 9.54
N GLY A 91 11.61 -7.74 10.31
CA GLY A 91 12.17 -8.80 11.16
C GLY A 91 11.20 -9.27 12.25
N GLU A 92 10.49 -8.34 12.89
CA GLU A 92 9.49 -8.63 13.92
C GLU A 92 8.26 -9.35 13.35
N LEU A 93 7.72 -8.85 12.23
CA LEU A 93 6.44 -9.34 11.69
C LEU A 93 6.59 -10.63 10.89
N LYS A 94 7.73 -10.84 10.22
CA LYS A 94 7.93 -11.98 9.32
C LYS A 94 7.61 -13.35 9.94
N PRO A 95 8.05 -13.70 11.18
CA PRO A 95 7.69 -14.99 11.79
C PRO A 95 6.19 -15.15 12.00
N ARG A 96 5.48 -14.10 12.40
CA ARG A 96 4.02 -14.13 12.59
C ARG A 96 3.28 -14.31 11.26
N ILE A 97 3.74 -13.65 10.20
CA ILE A 97 3.17 -13.83 8.86
C ILE A 97 3.46 -15.22 8.31
N GLN A 98 4.65 -15.78 8.57
CA GLN A 98 4.94 -17.18 8.23
C GLN A 98 3.98 -18.15 8.94
N ASP A 99 3.69 -17.91 10.22
CA ASP A 99 2.68 -18.69 10.96
C ASP A 99 1.29 -18.55 10.34
N LEU A 100 0.86 -17.33 10.00
CA LEU A 100 -0.41 -17.07 9.33
C LEU A 100 -0.54 -17.86 8.03
N VAL A 101 0.48 -17.80 7.17
CA VAL A 101 0.53 -18.54 5.89
C VAL A 101 0.50 -20.04 6.11
N ARG A 102 1.18 -20.55 7.15
CA ARG A 102 1.11 -21.97 7.54
C ARG A 102 -0.31 -22.38 7.96
N GLN A 103 -1.02 -21.55 8.71
CA GLN A 103 -2.40 -21.82 9.11
C GLN A 103 -3.36 -21.74 7.93
N GLN A 104 -3.17 -20.78 7.02
CA GLN A 104 -3.90 -20.72 5.75
C GLN A 104 -3.73 -22.02 4.96
N LYS A 105 -2.49 -22.52 4.84
CA LYS A 105 -2.22 -23.75 4.10
C LYS A 105 -2.94 -24.95 4.71
N ARG A 106 -2.87 -25.11 6.03
CA ARG A 106 -3.59 -26.17 6.75
C ARG A 106 -5.10 -26.10 6.55
N LEU A 107 -5.65 -24.89 6.51
CA LEU A 107 -7.07 -24.69 6.24
C LEU A 107 -7.44 -25.11 4.80
N CYS A 108 -6.62 -24.74 3.81
CA CYS A 108 -6.79 -25.16 2.43
C CYS A 108 -6.66 -26.69 2.28
N ASP A 109 -5.67 -27.30 2.92
CA ASP A 109 -5.49 -28.76 2.96
C ASP A 109 -6.72 -29.46 3.55
N LYS A 110 -7.28 -28.92 4.63
CA LYS A 110 -8.52 -29.43 5.23
C LYS A 110 -9.69 -29.37 4.25
N CYS A 111 -9.90 -28.23 3.58
CA CYS A 111 -10.97 -28.09 2.60
C CYS A 111 -10.83 -29.10 1.45
N LEU A 112 -9.60 -29.36 0.99
CA LEU A 112 -9.33 -30.35 -0.06
C LEU A 112 -9.58 -31.79 0.41
N ASN A 113 -9.31 -32.10 1.69
CA ASN A 113 -9.66 -33.41 2.26
C ASN A 113 -11.18 -33.58 2.34
N ASP A 114 -11.91 -32.56 2.80
CA ASP A 114 -13.37 -32.57 2.85
C ASP A 114 -13.96 -32.77 1.43
N VAL A 115 -13.38 -32.15 0.40
CA VAL A 115 -13.76 -32.39 -1.02
C VAL A 115 -13.59 -33.85 -1.41
N ARG A 116 -12.48 -34.50 -1.03
CA ARG A 116 -12.23 -35.92 -1.34
C ARG A 116 -13.22 -36.84 -0.64
N GLU A 117 -13.49 -36.58 0.65
CA GLU A 117 -14.44 -37.36 1.44
C GLU A 117 -15.86 -37.27 0.86
N LEU A 118 -16.33 -36.04 0.58
CA LEU A 118 -17.64 -35.80 -0.02
C LEU A 118 -17.75 -36.43 -1.41
N SER A 119 -16.71 -36.30 -2.24
CA SER A 119 -16.70 -36.90 -3.59
C SER A 119 -16.77 -38.43 -3.53
N THR A 120 -16.09 -39.05 -2.56
CA THR A 120 -16.11 -40.51 -2.37
C THR A 120 -17.48 -40.99 -1.87
N GLY A 121 -18.09 -40.26 -0.93
CA GLY A 121 -19.41 -40.58 -0.39
C GLY A 121 -20.54 -40.42 -1.41
N LEU A 122 -20.40 -39.48 -2.35
CA LEU A 122 -21.36 -39.23 -3.41
C LEU A 122 -21.40 -40.39 -4.44
N GLY A 123 -20.23 -40.93 -4.82
CA GLY A 123 -20.14 -42.00 -5.82
C GLY A 123 -20.79 -41.60 -7.15
N GLU A 124 -21.73 -42.41 -7.64
CA GLU A 124 -22.53 -42.14 -8.85
C GLU A 124 -23.86 -41.42 -8.56
N LYS A 125 -24.15 -41.07 -7.30
CA LYS A 125 -25.41 -40.42 -6.94
C LYS A 125 -25.34 -38.94 -7.27
N GLU A 126 -26.45 -38.38 -7.77
CA GLU A 126 -26.60 -36.93 -7.90
C GLU A 126 -27.22 -36.37 -6.62
N ASP A 127 -26.47 -35.56 -5.88
CA ASP A 127 -26.94 -34.82 -4.70
C ASP A 127 -26.49 -33.36 -4.83
N ALA A 128 -27.45 -32.50 -5.17
CA ALA A 128 -27.19 -31.10 -5.49
C ALA A 128 -26.57 -30.31 -4.31
N ASP A 129 -26.91 -30.66 -3.07
CA ASP A 129 -26.41 -29.97 -1.88
C ASP A 129 -24.94 -30.33 -1.65
N VAL A 130 -24.58 -31.61 -1.79
CA VAL A 130 -23.21 -32.09 -1.69
C VAL A 130 -22.35 -31.53 -2.83
N GLU A 131 -22.87 -31.50 -4.07
CA GLU A 131 -22.16 -30.89 -5.20
C GLU A 131 -21.87 -29.40 -4.97
N HIS A 132 -22.84 -28.66 -4.46
CA HIS A 132 -22.69 -27.25 -4.13
C HIS A 132 -21.65 -27.05 -3.01
N GLN A 133 -21.67 -27.88 -1.97
CA GLN A 133 -20.70 -27.85 -0.88
C GLN A 133 -19.27 -28.09 -1.39
N ILE A 134 -19.06 -29.07 -2.28
CA ILE A 134 -17.77 -29.32 -2.94
C ILE A 134 -17.32 -28.08 -3.71
N GLY A 135 -18.21 -27.46 -4.49
CA GLY A 135 -17.91 -26.23 -5.23
C GLY A 135 -17.48 -25.08 -4.32
N LEU A 136 -18.16 -24.86 -3.19
CA LEU A 136 -17.78 -23.85 -2.20
C LEU A 136 -16.42 -24.11 -1.55
N LEU A 137 -16.10 -25.37 -1.25
CA LEU A 137 -14.79 -25.75 -0.69
C LEU A 137 -13.67 -25.49 -1.69
N LEU A 138 -13.86 -25.88 -2.96
CA LEU A 138 -12.90 -25.59 -4.04
C LEU A 138 -12.74 -24.08 -4.24
N TYR A 139 -13.84 -23.33 -4.22
CA TYR A 139 -13.82 -21.87 -4.33
C TYR A 139 -13.02 -21.23 -3.20
N ARG A 140 -13.24 -21.68 -1.95
CA ARG A 140 -12.48 -21.19 -0.79
C ARG A 140 -10.99 -21.45 -0.94
N VAL A 141 -10.59 -22.63 -1.43
CA VAL A 141 -9.18 -22.92 -1.70
C VAL A 141 -8.63 -22.05 -2.83
N GLN A 142 -9.41 -21.78 -3.88
CA GLN A 142 -9.01 -20.87 -4.96
C GLN A 142 -8.76 -19.45 -4.45
N GLN A 143 -9.64 -18.92 -3.61
CA GLN A 143 -9.46 -17.60 -3.01
C GLN A 143 -8.31 -17.57 -2.00
N GLY A 144 -8.02 -18.69 -1.34
CA GLY A 144 -7.03 -18.74 -0.27
C GLY A 144 -5.60 -19.05 -0.72
N GLN A 145 -5.45 -19.97 -1.69
CA GLN A 145 -4.19 -20.43 -2.27
C GLN A 145 -4.45 -20.97 -3.70
N PRO A 146 -4.56 -20.09 -4.71
CA PRO A 146 -4.93 -20.49 -6.08
C PRO A 146 -3.90 -21.41 -6.74
N LYS A 147 -2.63 -21.31 -6.33
CA LYS A 147 -1.53 -22.17 -6.80
C LYS A 147 -1.32 -23.44 -5.96
N HIS A 148 -2.25 -23.78 -5.06
CA HIS A 148 -2.13 -24.98 -4.23
C HIS A 148 -2.14 -26.25 -5.09
N SER A 149 -1.15 -27.13 -4.93
CA SER A 149 -1.02 -28.35 -5.75
C SER A 149 -2.30 -29.20 -5.74
N GLY A 150 -2.87 -29.46 -4.56
CA GLY A 150 -4.11 -30.23 -4.45
C GLY A 150 -5.35 -29.57 -5.10
N LEU A 151 -5.38 -28.23 -5.24
CA LEU A 151 -6.43 -27.55 -5.99
C LEU A 151 -6.22 -27.74 -7.49
N LEU A 152 -4.98 -27.58 -7.96
CA LEU A 152 -4.63 -27.80 -9.36
C LEU A 152 -4.96 -29.23 -9.79
N ASP A 153 -4.62 -30.21 -8.96
CA ASP A 153 -4.95 -31.62 -9.16
C ASP A 153 -6.48 -31.84 -9.18
N ALA A 154 -7.22 -31.24 -8.24
CA ALA A 154 -8.68 -31.35 -8.20
C ALA A 154 -9.35 -30.75 -9.44
N LYS A 155 -8.79 -29.68 -10.00
CA LYS A 155 -9.28 -29.02 -11.24
C LYS A 155 -8.96 -29.82 -12.50
N VAL A 156 -8.16 -30.89 -12.45
CA VAL A 156 -7.99 -31.79 -13.61
C VAL A 156 -9.33 -32.46 -13.94
N ASP A 157 -10.08 -32.89 -12.93
CA ASP A 157 -11.43 -33.47 -13.07
C ASP A 157 -12.43 -32.42 -13.62
N PRO A 158 -13.06 -32.67 -14.80
CA PRO A 158 -14.09 -31.80 -15.34
C PRO A 158 -15.28 -31.56 -14.41
N THR A 159 -15.63 -32.53 -13.57
CA THR A 159 -16.76 -32.45 -12.63
C THR A 159 -16.49 -31.40 -11.56
N ASN A 160 -15.30 -31.44 -10.95
CA ASN A 160 -14.87 -30.46 -9.96
C ASN A 160 -14.74 -29.06 -10.56
N ARG A 161 -14.27 -28.93 -11.80
CA ARG A 161 -14.27 -27.64 -12.51
C ARG A 161 -15.67 -27.06 -12.64
N ARG A 162 -16.64 -27.86 -13.10
CA ARG A 162 -18.04 -27.42 -13.22
C ARG A 162 -18.65 -27.03 -11.88
N ARG A 163 -18.39 -27.79 -10.81
CA ARG A 163 -18.85 -27.47 -9.45
C ARG A 163 -18.29 -26.12 -8.98
N LEU A 164 -16.99 -25.91 -9.15
CA LEU A 164 -16.30 -24.66 -8.82
C LEU A 164 -16.85 -23.47 -9.62
N GLU A 165 -16.93 -23.58 -10.95
CA GLU A 165 -17.45 -22.53 -11.84
C GLU A 165 -18.90 -22.16 -11.49
N ARG A 166 -19.73 -23.16 -11.17
CA ARG A 166 -21.12 -22.96 -10.76
C ARG A 166 -21.19 -22.18 -9.44
N SER A 167 -20.44 -22.59 -8.42
CA SER A 167 -20.38 -21.88 -7.14
C SER A 167 -19.82 -20.47 -7.29
N GLU A 168 -18.79 -20.27 -8.10
CA GLU A 168 -18.21 -18.96 -8.37
C GLU A 168 -19.22 -18.03 -9.05
N MET A 169 -19.91 -18.50 -10.09
CA MET A 169 -20.95 -17.74 -10.78
C MET A 169 -22.13 -17.41 -9.87
N GLU A 170 -22.51 -18.33 -8.99
CA GLU A 170 -23.57 -18.11 -8.02
C GLU A 170 -23.22 -17.02 -7.02
N LEU A 171 -22.03 -17.08 -6.41
CA LEU A 171 -21.60 -16.12 -5.39
C LEU A 171 -21.44 -14.69 -5.93
N HIS A 172 -21.10 -14.54 -7.22
CA HIS A 172 -20.94 -13.22 -7.86
C HIS A 172 -22.25 -12.57 -8.32
N LYS A 173 -23.41 -13.19 -8.05
CA LYS A 173 -24.71 -12.51 -8.23
C LYS A 173 -24.87 -11.42 -7.17
N ASP A 174 -25.52 -10.31 -7.53
CA ASP A 174 -25.69 -9.18 -6.60
C ASP A 174 -26.44 -9.57 -5.30
N GLN A 175 -27.34 -10.55 -5.37
CA GLN A 175 -28.13 -11.03 -4.24
C GLN A 175 -27.31 -11.84 -3.21
N THR A 176 -26.17 -12.40 -3.62
CA THR A 176 -25.34 -13.32 -2.81
C THR A 176 -24.04 -12.68 -2.32
N LYS A 177 -23.87 -11.36 -2.45
CA LYS A 177 -22.66 -10.65 -1.99
C LYS A 177 -22.32 -10.96 -0.53
N LYS A 178 -23.32 -11.08 0.34
CA LYS A 178 -23.11 -11.45 1.76
C LYS A 178 -22.45 -12.82 1.91
N GLU A 179 -22.89 -13.79 1.13
CA GLU A 179 -22.34 -15.15 1.14
C GLU A 179 -20.94 -15.18 0.53
N LEU A 180 -20.70 -14.41 -0.54
CA LEU A 180 -19.37 -14.23 -1.12
C LEU A 180 -18.36 -13.74 -0.07
N TYR A 181 -18.70 -12.70 0.69
CA TYR A 181 -17.85 -12.20 1.78
C TYR A 181 -17.71 -13.25 2.90
N ALA A 182 -18.79 -13.93 3.28
CA ALA A 182 -18.73 -15.00 4.28
C ALA A 182 -17.76 -16.13 3.86
N GLN A 183 -17.73 -16.50 2.57
CA GLN A 183 -16.77 -17.49 2.07
C GLN A 183 -15.33 -17.05 2.22
N LYS A 184 -15.04 -15.76 1.98
CA LYS A 184 -13.69 -15.19 2.19
C LYS A 184 -13.33 -15.15 3.66
N GLU A 185 -14.24 -14.78 4.56
CA GLU A 185 -13.99 -14.69 6.01
C GLU A 185 -13.65 -16.03 6.69
N HIS A 186 -13.89 -17.17 6.04
CA HIS A 186 -13.37 -18.45 6.54
C HIS A 186 -11.84 -18.56 6.46
N LEU A 187 -11.21 -17.85 5.53
CA LEU A 187 -9.76 -17.80 5.31
C LEU A 187 -9.08 -16.85 6.29
N PHE A 188 -7.75 -16.92 6.41
CA PHE A 188 -6.97 -15.89 7.13
C PHE A 188 -6.65 -14.70 6.23
N PHE A 189 -6.49 -14.94 4.94
CA PHE A 189 -6.40 -13.90 3.92
C PHE A 189 -6.99 -14.41 2.60
N ALA A 190 -7.43 -13.51 1.75
CA ALA A 190 -7.91 -13.80 0.41
C ALA A 190 -6.97 -13.18 -0.62
N ILE A 191 -6.62 -13.95 -1.64
CA ILE A 191 -5.73 -13.54 -2.74
C ILE A 191 -6.60 -13.06 -3.91
N ASP A 192 -6.30 -11.88 -4.41
CA ASP A 192 -6.75 -11.41 -5.72
C ASP A 192 -5.65 -11.65 -6.76
N GLU A 193 -5.81 -12.70 -7.57
CA GLU A 193 -4.86 -13.03 -8.63
C GLU A 193 -4.77 -11.94 -9.71
N LYS A 194 -5.85 -11.19 -9.96
CA LYS A 194 -5.87 -10.14 -10.99
C LYS A 194 -5.19 -8.88 -10.49
N GLY A 195 -5.44 -8.51 -9.24
CA GLY A 195 -4.79 -7.38 -8.56
C GLY A 195 -3.35 -7.67 -8.11
N HIS A 196 -2.91 -8.93 -8.16
CA HIS A 196 -1.67 -9.40 -7.52
C HIS A 196 -1.59 -8.93 -6.07
N ASP A 197 -2.69 -9.10 -5.33
CA ASP A 197 -2.83 -8.61 -3.96
C ASP A 197 -3.37 -9.67 -3.01
N ALA A 198 -3.23 -9.43 -1.71
CA ALA A 198 -3.75 -10.30 -0.67
C ALA A 198 -4.27 -9.49 0.53
N ASP A 199 -5.55 -9.66 0.84
CA ASP A 199 -6.22 -8.95 1.92
C ASP A 199 -6.42 -9.84 3.13
N LEU A 200 -6.08 -9.33 4.32
CA LEU A 200 -6.40 -9.98 5.58
C LEU A 200 -7.91 -9.99 5.82
N THR A 201 -8.45 -11.14 6.19
CA THR A 201 -9.81 -11.27 6.71
C THR A 201 -9.86 -10.88 8.18
N GLU A 202 -11.04 -10.82 8.78
CA GLU A 202 -11.17 -10.61 10.23
C GLU A 202 -10.45 -11.71 11.01
N LYS A 203 -10.56 -12.95 10.55
CA LYS A 203 -9.83 -14.09 11.12
C LYS A 203 -8.32 -13.93 11.04
N GLY A 204 -7.80 -13.37 9.94
CA GLY A 204 -6.38 -13.04 9.79
C GLY A 204 -5.91 -11.94 10.74
N ARG A 205 -6.68 -10.85 10.82
CA ARG A 205 -6.41 -9.74 11.73
C ARG A 205 -6.38 -10.20 13.18
N ASN A 206 -7.39 -10.95 13.61
CA ASN A 206 -7.48 -11.51 14.96
C ASN A 206 -6.35 -12.51 15.26
N PHE A 207 -5.86 -13.25 14.26
CA PHE A 207 -4.70 -14.13 14.46
C PHE A 207 -3.41 -13.35 14.73
N LEU A 208 -3.19 -12.24 14.02
CA LEU A 208 -1.98 -11.42 14.16
C LEU A 208 -2.01 -10.52 15.41
N SER A 209 -3.20 -10.03 15.76
CA SER A 209 -3.45 -9.08 16.86
C SER A 209 -4.70 -9.49 17.66
N PRO A 210 -4.66 -10.57 18.45
CA PRO A 210 -5.84 -11.13 19.13
C PRO A 210 -6.43 -10.21 20.21
N ASN A 211 -5.63 -9.28 20.73
CA ASN A 211 -6.04 -8.36 21.80
C ASN A 211 -6.31 -6.94 21.30
N ASP A 212 -6.24 -6.71 19.99
CA ASP A 212 -6.40 -5.38 19.39
C ASP A 212 -7.14 -5.50 18.05
N ALA A 213 -8.47 -5.29 18.11
CA ALA A 213 -9.34 -5.33 16.95
C ALA A 213 -9.05 -4.19 15.95
N ASP A 214 -8.50 -3.08 16.43
CA ASP A 214 -8.22 -1.89 15.64
C ASP A 214 -6.77 -1.84 15.13
N ALA A 215 -5.97 -2.88 15.39
CA ALA A 215 -4.56 -2.97 15.00
C ALA A 215 -4.33 -2.74 13.50
N PHE A 216 -5.32 -3.08 12.68
CA PHE A 216 -5.29 -2.96 11.22
C PHE A 216 -6.28 -1.92 10.68
N MET A 217 -6.80 -1.05 11.55
CA MET A 217 -7.70 0.05 11.19
C MET A 217 -6.97 1.37 11.32
N MET A 218 -7.02 2.18 10.26
CA MET A 218 -6.46 3.52 10.30
C MET A 218 -7.30 4.41 11.24
N PRO A 219 -6.68 5.07 12.22
CA PRO A 219 -7.39 5.98 13.10
C PRO A 219 -7.87 7.22 12.34
N ASP A 220 -9.03 7.75 12.70
CA ASP A 220 -9.51 9.02 12.17
C ASP A 220 -8.79 10.18 12.87
N ILE A 221 -7.67 10.60 12.29
CA ILE A 221 -6.83 11.68 12.79
C ILE A 221 -7.59 13.01 12.83
N VAL A 222 -8.51 13.24 11.88
CA VAL A 222 -9.26 14.50 11.79
C VAL A 222 -10.19 14.63 12.98
N THR A 223 -10.95 13.57 13.26
CA THR A 223 -11.84 13.52 14.42
C THR A 223 -11.05 13.63 15.72
N ALA A 224 -9.95 12.89 15.87
CA ALA A 224 -9.11 12.96 17.05
C ALA A 224 -8.50 14.36 17.28
N HIS A 225 -8.04 15.03 16.21
CA HIS A 225 -7.52 16.41 16.30
C HIS A 225 -8.60 17.41 16.71
N HIS A 226 -9.82 17.25 16.20
CA HIS A 226 -10.95 18.10 16.56
C HIS A 226 -11.35 17.93 18.03
N GLU A 227 -11.37 16.70 18.53
CA GLU A 227 -11.61 16.40 19.96
C GLU A 227 -10.54 17.03 20.86
N ILE A 228 -9.26 16.95 20.47
CA ILE A 228 -8.15 17.58 21.20
C ILE A 228 -8.28 19.10 21.22
N ASP A 229 -8.66 19.72 20.10
CA ASP A 229 -8.85 21.18 20.02
C ASP A 229 -10.04 21.67 20.85
N SER A 230 -11.09 20.85 20.94
CA SER A 230 -12.30 21.15 21.69
C SER A 230 -12.13 20.95 23.20
N ASN A 231 -11.03 20.36 23.65
CA ASN A 231 -10.75 20.11 25.06
C ASN A 231 -10.24 21.37 25.77
N GLU A 232 -11.14 22.06 26.48
CA GLU A 232 -10.84 23.28 27.27
C GLU A 232 -9.86 23.04 28.44
N GLY A 233 -9.66 21.80 28.86
CA GLY A 233 -8.71 21.44 29.93
C GLY A 233 -7.24 21.38 29.51
N LEU A 234 -6.95 21.44 28.21
CA LEU A 234 -5.58 21.39 27.67
C LEU A 234 -5.07 22.78 27.29
N SER A 235 -3.86 23.11 27.73
CA SER A 235 -3.15 24.31 27.25
C SER A 235 -2.79 24.17 25.75
N PRO A 236 -2.53 25.28 25.03
CA PRO A 236 -2.14 25.23 23.61
C PRO A 236 -0.93 24.34 23.35
N GLN A 237 0.04 24.32 24.27
CA GLN A 237 1.24 23.48 24.16
C GLN A 237 0.91 22.00 24.37
N GLN A 238 0.01 21.66 25.30
CA GLN A 238 -0.44 20.29 25.53
C GLN A 238 -1.27 19.76 24.35
N ARG A 239 -2.13 20.59 23.75
CA ARG A 239 -2.89 20.22 22.54
C ARG A 239 -1.96 19.88 21.38
N LEU A 240 -0.91 20.68 21.17
CA LEU A 240 0.08 20.40 20.13
C LEU A 240 0.79 19.06 20.37
N THR A 241 1.23 18.80 21.61
CA THR A 241 1.88 17.53 21.97
C THR A 241 0.94 16.33 21.77
N GLU A 242 -0.32 16.42 22.19
CA GLU A 242 -1.28 15.31 22.00
C GLU A 242 -1.60 15.07 20.53
N LYS A 243 -1.74 16.12 19.72
CA LYS A 243 -1.90 15.97 18.27
C LYS A 243 -0.69 15.28 17.63
N GLN A 244 0.52 15.68 18.01
CA GLN A 244 1.74 15.01 17.54
C GLN A 244 1.79 13.54 17.97
N ARG A 245 1.33 13.21 19.18
CA ARG A 245 1.24 11.83 19.66
C ARG A 245 0.28 11.00 18.79
N VAL A 246 -0.93 11.50 18.55
CA VAL A 246 -1.93 10.83 17.70
C VAL A 246 -1.42 10.64 16.28
N GLN A 247 -0.81 11.67 15.71
CA GLN A 247 -0.18 11.61 14.38
C GLN A 247 0.90 10.52 14.32
N THR A 248 1.80 10.49 15.31
CA THR A 248 2.89 9.50 15.38
C THR A 248 2.35 8.08 15.54
N GLU A 249 1.33 7.87 16.38
CA GLU A 249 0.68 6.57 16.55
C GLU A 249 0.00 6.08 15.26
N ALA A 250 -0.64 7.00 14.52
CA ALA A 250 -1.26 6.70 13.24
C ALA A 250 -0.21 6.32 12.18
N GLU A 251 0.91 7.02 12.12
CA GLU A 251 2.04 6.72 11.22
C GLU A 251 2.64 5.35 11.51
N VAL A 252 2.92 5.04 12.79
CA VAL A 252 3.43 3.72 13.19
C VAL A 252 2.44 2.61 12.83
N ARG A 253 1.13 2.84 13.04
CA ARG A 253 0.11 1.86 12.65
C ARG A 253 0.03 1.67 11.15
N ALA A 254 0.07 2.75 10.37
CA ALA A 254 0.08 2.71 8.91
C ALA A 254 1.27 1.90 8.39
N GLU A 255 2.46 2.13 8.94
CA GLU A 255 3.68 1.40 8.61
C GLU A 255 3.51 -0.10 8.90
N ARG A 256 2.97 -0.48 10.07
CA ARG A 256 2.69 -1.89 10.41
C ARG A 256 1.69 -2.56 9.48
N ILE A 257 0.62 -1.86 9.10
CA ILE A 257 -0.37 -2.36 8.14
C ILE A 257 0.29 -2.58 6.78
N HIS A 258 1.06 -1.59 6.31
CA HIS A 258 1.76 -1.64 5.04
C HIS A 258 2.75 -2.81 4.98
N VAL A 259 3.64 -2.93 5.98
CA VAL A 259 4.62 -4.02 6.05
C VAL A 259 3.94 -5.38 6.14
N THR A 260 2.83 -5.48 6.89
CA THR A 260 2.03 -6.72 6.95
C THR A 260 1.50 -7.11 5.59
N SER A 261 0.86 -6.17 4.87
CA SER A 261 0.33 -6.40 3.52
C SER A 261 1.45 -6.84 2.55
N GLN A 262 2.60 -6.16 2.54
CA GLN A 262 3.75 -6.52 1.72
C GLN A 262 4.27 -7.93 2.04
N LEU A 263 4.36 -8.29 3.32
CA LEU A 263 4.79 -9.62 3.74
C LEU A 263 3.80 -10.71 3.31
N VAL A 264 2.49 -10.51 3.49
CA VAL A 264 1.48 -11.48 3.06
C VAL A 264 1.54 -11.67 1.55
N LYS A 265 1.59 -10.57 0.78
CA LYS A 265 1.72 -10.58 -0.67
C LYS A 265 2.97 -11.34 -1.14
N ALA A 266 4.11 -11.19 -0.45
CA ALA A 266 5.34 -11.88 -0.81
C ALA A 266 5.28 -13.42 -0.65
N TYR A 267 4.33 -13.96 0.12
CA TYR A 267 4.15 -15.42 0.28
C TYR A 267 3.11 -16.03 -0.68
N CYS A 268 2.41 -15.23 -1.49
CA CYS A 268 1.31 -15.65 -2.38
C CYS A 268 1.74 -15.70 -3.87
#